data_AF-A0A9P9IKP3-F1
#
_entry.id   AF-A0A9P9IKP3-F1
#
_cell.length_a   1.000
_cell.length_b   1.000
_cell.length_c   1.000
_cell.angle_alpha   90.00
_cell.angle_beta   90.00
_cell.angle_gamma   90.00
#
_symmetry.space_group_name_H-M   'P 1'
#
loop_
_entity.id
_entity.type
_entity.pdbx_description
1 polymer ?
#
loop_
_entity_poly.entity_id
_entity_poly.type
_entity_poly.pdbx_seq_one_letter_code
_entity_poly.pdbx_strand_id
1 'polypeptide(L)'
;MCPNISKNEEMACTRSTKPTDIPQLDGPNDLIARNLDATNKVRPPVSRNARSGNSQQGLLSAADLLPWCTGAASPLSTEQVIGLSDLGGNLKEIMILALRARVDENAMQSLAMAVGEEAAVGVMEFWGDELTADM
;
A
#
# COMPACT_ATOMS: atom_id res chain seq x y z
N MET A 1 -11.43 -26.45 57.94
CA MET A 1 -10.14 -26.54 58.66
C MET A 1 -9.03 -26.60 57.62
N CYS A 2 -8.27 -25.52 57.47
CA CYS A 2 -7.08 -25.48 56.62
C CYS A 2 -5.88 -25.21 57.53
N PRO A 3 -4.79 -25.99 57.49
CA PRO A 3 -3.56 -25.61 58.17
C PRO A 3 -2.72 -24.62 57.32
N ASN A 4 -2.60 -23.42 57.88
CA ASN A 4 -1.41 -22.56 58.07
C ASN A 4 -0.04 -23.31 58.06
N ILE A 5 1.16 -22.77 57.85
CA ILE A 5 1.81 -21.44 57.73
C ILE A 5 3.30 -21.75 57.40
N SER A 6 4.03 -21.01 56.57
CA SER A 6 5.04 -19.98 56.91
C SER A 6 6.07 -19.93 55.76
N LYS A 7 6.90 -18.92 55.48
CA LYS A 7 7.08 -17.48 55.80
C LYS A 7 8.54 -17.20 55.41
N ASN A 8 8.80 -16.14 54.66
CA ASN A 8 9.98 -15.26 54.73
C ASN A 8 9.78 -14.13 53.72
N GLU A 9 9.29 -12.97 54.16
CA GLU A 9 10.06 -11.81 54.67
C GLU A 9 11.00 -11.25 53.59
N GLU A 10 10.66 -10.14 52.92
CA GLU A 10 10.60 -8.73 53.39
C GLU A 10 11.92 -7.99 53.06
N MET A 11 11.77 -6.69 52.78
CA MET A 11 12.74 -5.61 52.61
C MET A 11 13.19 -5.27 51.18
N ALA A 12 13.29 -4.02 50.75
CA ALA A 12 12.69 -2.72 51.12
C ALA A 12 13.20 -1.70 50.07
N CYS A 13 12.37 -0.73 49.72
CA CYS A 13 12.65 0.69 49.48
C CYS A 13 13.92 1.19 48.71
N THR A 14 13.63 1.91 47.61
CA THR A 14 14.28 3.13 47.06
C THR A 14 15.64 3.06 46.34
N ARG A 15 15.64 3.43 45.02
CA ARG A 15 16.42 4.57 44.49
C ARG A 15 16.00 4.93 43.05
N SER A 16 15.75 6.21 42.80
CA SER A 16 15.61 6.85 41.49
C SER A 16 16.98 7.07 40.85
N THR A 17 17.19 6.69 39.57
CA THR A 17 18.16 7.33 38.64
C THR A 17 17.87 7.01 37.16
N LYS A 18 17.41 8.05 36.44
CA LYS A 18 17.74 8.52 35.07
C LYS A 18 17.56 7.62 33.81
N PRO A 19 17.13 8.21 32.67
CA PRO A 19 17.14 7.57 31.36
C PRO A 19 18.58 7.51 30.82
N THR A 20 18.91 6.47 30.06
CA THR A 20 20.15 6.35 29.28
C THR A 20 19.72 5.86 27.91
N ASP A 21 19.51 6.78 26.97
CA ASP A 21 20.49 7.24 25.97
C ASP A 21 21.06 6.09 25.14
N ILE A 22 20.46 5.95 23.96
CA ILE A 22 20.93 5.11 22.85
C ILE A 22 22.27 5.70 22.36
N PRO A 23 23.31 4.89 22.11
CA PRO A 23 24.58 5.40 21.62
C PRO A 23 24.43 6.05 20.23
N GLN A 24 24.59 7.37 20.16
CA GLN A 24 24.78 8.12 18.92
C GLN A 24 26.20 7.86 18.40
N LEU A 25 26.29 7.29 17.20
CA LEU A 25 27.54 7.13 16.46
C LEU A 25 27.84 8.44 15.71
N ASP A 26 28.26 9.48 16.45
CA ASP A 26 28.78 10.72 15.89
C ASP A 26 30.19 10.51 15.31
N GLY A 27 30.27 10.29 14.00
CA GLY A 27 31.53 10.29 13.26
C GLY A 27 31.90 11.72 12.83
N PRO A 28 33.11 12.23 13.12
CA PRO A 28 33.52 13.57 12.73
C PRO A 28 34.14 13.54 11.32
N ASN A 29 33.45 14.09 10.32
CA ASN A 29 34.12 14.48 9.07
C ASN A 29 33.41 15.62 8.33
N ASP A 30 33.27 16.75 9.03
CA ASP A 30 33.07 18.05 8.41
C ASP A 30 34.42 18.62 7.97
N LEU A 31 34.79 18.44 6.70
CA LEU A 31 35.82 19.27 6.06
C LEU A 31 35.37 19.70 4.66
N ILE A 32 34.71 20.86 4.63
CA ILE A 32 34.57 21.69 3.43
C ILE A 32 35.94 22.26 3.07
N ALA A 33 36.40 22.01 1.84
CA ALA A 33 37.45 22.80 1.21
C ALA A 33 37.01 23.23 -0.20
N ARG A 34 36.58 24.49 -0.31
CA ARG A 34 36.55 25.23 -1.58
C ARG A 34 37.95 25.77 -1.84
N ASN A 35 38.50 25.60 -3.05
CA ASN A 35 39.13 26.67 -3.85
C ASN A 35 39.71 26.16 -5.19
N LEU A 36 39.13 26.71 -6.26
CA LEU A 36 39.67 27.22 -7.54
C LEU A 36 41.00 26.71 -8.16
N ASP A 37 40.82 26.25 -9.42
CA ASP A 37 41.52 26.63 -10.67
C ASP A 37 42.79 25.95 -11.21
N ALA A 38 42.72 25.80 -12.54
CA ALA A 38 43.77 25.70 -13.57
C ALA A 38 44.58 24.38 -13.70
N THR A 39 44.16 23.49 -14.60
CA THR A 39 44.78 23.33 -15.95
C THR A 39 44.22 22.11 -16.72
N ASN A 40 43.45 22.42 -17.77
CA ASN A 40 43.57 21.85 -19.11
C ASN A 40 43.52 20.32 -19.31
N LYS A 41 42.29 19.76 -19.47
CA LYS A 41 41.96 18.87 -20.61
C LYS A 41 40.49 19.07 -21.00
N VAL A 42 40.28 19.82 -22.08
CA VAL A 42 39.00 19.97 -22.77
C VAL A 42 38.50 18.58 -23.18
N ARG A 43 37.46 18.07 -22.50
CA ARG A 43 36.51 17.13 -23.09
C ARG A 43 35.23 17.92 -23.36
N PRO A 44 34.63 17.83 -24.56
CA PRO A 44 33.37 18.49 -24.82
C PRO A 44 32.31 17.91 -23.87
N PRO A 45 31.32 18.70 -23.43
CA PRO A 45 30.16 18.14 -22.78
C PRO A 45 29.48 17.24 -23.80
N VAL A 46 29.52 15.93 -23.57
CA VAL A 46 28.52 15.05 -24.15
C VAL A 46 27.23 15.55 -23.50
N SER A 47 26.47 16.37 -24.21
CA SER A 47 25.05 16.57 -23.94
C SER A 47 24.43 15.19 -23.97
N ARG A 48 24.41 14.54 -22.82
CA ARG A 48 23.31 13.66 -22.48
C ARG A 48 22.12 14.60 -22.39
N ASN A 49 21.55 14.89 -23.55
CA ASN A 49 20.13 14.73 -23.71
C ASN A 49 19.85 13.27 -23.32
N ALA A 50 19.86 12.99 -22.02
CA ALA A 50 18.86 12.12 -21.47
C ALA A 50 17.58 12.83 -21.88
N ARG A 51 17.10 12.48 -23.08
CA ARG A 51 15.69 12.23 -23.26
C ARG A 51 15.34 11.35 -22.07
N SER A 52 14.98 12.02 -20.98
CA SER A 52 13.82 11.64 -20.23
C SER A 52 12.73 11.58 -21.29
N GLY A 53 12.70 10.46 -22.02
CA GLY A 53 11.46 9.89 -22.46
C GLY A 53 10.75 9.63 -21.16
N ASN A 54 10.16 10.71 -20.65
CA ASN A 54 9.14 10.65 -19.66
C ASN A 54 8.03 9.95 -20.42
N SER A 55 8.11 8.62 -20.45
CA SER A 55 6.95 7.78 -20.50
C SER A 55 6.21 8.05 -19.19
N GLN A 56 5.72 9.28 -19.01
CA GLN A 56 4.41 9.51 -18.45
C GLN A 56 3.42 8.90 -19.46
N GLN A 57 3.50 7.58 -19.64
CA GLN A 57 2.29 6.82 -19.63
C GLN A 57 1.77 7.11 -18.23
N GLY A 58 0.79 8.02 -18.13
CA GLY A 58 0.10 8.24 -16.87
C GLY A 58 -0.31 6.87 -16.39
N LEU A 59 0.38 6.37 -15.37
CA LEU A 59 0.08 5.06 -14.80
C LEU A 59 -1.28 5.24 -14.15
N LEU A 60 -2.34 4.92 -14.90
CA LEU A 60 -3.69 4.86 -14.37
C LEU A 60 -3.62 3.92 -13.18
N SER A 61 -3.80 4.49 -11.99
CA SER A 61 -3.83 3.72 -10.77
C SER A 61 -5.10 2.88 -10.76
N ALA A 62 -5.13 1.82 -9.94
CA ALA A 62 -6.36 1.06 -9.76
C ALA A 62 -7.53 1.98 -9.34
N ALA A 63 -7.26 3.01 -8.53
CA ALA A 63 -8.26 4.00 -8.13
C ALA A 63 -8.81 4.85 -9.28
N ASP A 64 -8.06 5.01 -10.38
CA ASP A 64 -8.53 5.73 -11.57
C ASP A 64 -9.43 4.87 -12.46
N LEU A 65 -9.28 3.54 -12.39
CA LEU A 65 -10.01 2.57 -13.22
C LEU A 65 -11.25 2.01 -12.51
N LEU A 66 -11.15 1.72 -11.21
CA LEU A 66 -12.20 1.08 -10.42
C LEU A 66 -13.58 1.77 -10.46
N PRO A 67 -13.69 3.11 -10.51
CA PRO A 67 -15.00 3.76 -10.65
C PRO A 67 -15.81 3.26 -11.85
N TRP A 68 -15.13 2.77 -12.89
CA TRP A 68 -15.73 2.37 -14.16
C TRP A 68 -15.90 0.86 -14.31
N CYS A 69 -15.43 0.07 -13.33
CA CYS A 69 -15.50 -1.39 -13.37
C CYS A 69 -16.87 -1.92 -12.92
N THR A 70 -17.94 -1.41 -13.51
CA THR A 70 -19.32 -1.79 -13.18
C THR A 70 -20.19 -1.73 -14.45
N GLY A 71 -21.14 -2.65 -14.58
CA GLY A 71 -22.17 -2.64 -15.63
C GLY A 71 -23.24 -1.56 -15.43
N ALA A 72 -23.20 -0.86 -14.29
CA ALA A 72 -24.16 0.19 -13.96
C ALA A 72 -23.97 1.46 -14.80
N ALA A 73 -25.06 2.21 -15.00
CA ALA A 73 -25.05 3.48 -15.73
C ALA A 73 -24.29 4.60 -14.98
N SER A 74 -23.99 4.42 -13.69
CA SER A 74 -23.27 5.38 -12.86
C SER A 74 -21.95 4.78 -12.36
N PRO A 75 -20.87 5.57 -12.27
CA PRO A 75 -19.62 5.12 -11.69
C PRO A 75 -19.79 4.73 -10.22
N LEU A 76 -18.90 3.86 -9.73
CA LEU A 76 -18.84 3.56 -8.31
C LEU A 76 -18.46 4.82 -7.52
N SER A 77 -19.11 4.99 -6.37
CA SER A 77 -18.77 6.04 -5.42
C SER A 77 -17.37 5.83 -4.83
N THR A 78 -16.78 6.89 -4.29
CA THR A 78 -15.45 6.80 -3.64
C THR A 78 -15.42 5.78 -2.51
N GLU A 79 -16.49 5.66 -1.73
CA GLU A 79 -16.60 4.68 -0.64
C GLU A 79 -16.56 3.24 -1.17
N GLN A 80 -17.27 2.97 -2.28
CA GLN A 80 -17.27 1.66 -2.93
C GLN A 80 -15.91 1.33 -3.56
N VAL A 81 -15.24 2.33 -4.15
CA VAL A 81 -13.89 2.16 -4.71
C VAL A 81 -12.89 1.80 -3.61
N ILE A 82 -12.98 2.48 -2.45
CA ILE A 82 -12.16 2.16 -1.27
C ILE A 82 -12.45 0.73 -0.83
N GLY A 83 -13.72 0.35 -0.67
CA GLY A 83 -14.12 -1.00 -0.28
C GLY A 83 -13.58 -2.09 -1.22
N LEU A 84 -13.60 -1.86 -2.54
CA LEU A 84 -12.99 -2.77 -3.51
C LEU A 84 -11.48 -2.85 -3.38
N SER A 85 -10.81 -1.70 -3.19
CA SER A 85 -9.35 -1.67 -3.04
C SER A 85 -8.86 -2.31 -1.75
N ASP A 86 -9.67 -2.27 -0.69
CA ASP A 86 -9.39 -2.97 0.57
C ASP A 86 -9.59 -4.49 0.41
N LEU A 87 -10.54 -4.89 -0.43
CA LEU A 87 -10.84 -6.30 -0.72
C LEU A 87 -9.83 -6.93 -1.68
N GLY A 88 -9.30 -6.16 -2.62
CA GLY A 88 -8.21 -6.55 -3.52
C GLY A 88 -7.25 -5.38 -3.72
N GLY A 89 -5.99 -5.57 -3.34
CA GLY A 89 -4.97 -4.51 -3.37
C GLY A 89 -4.57 -4.08 -4.79
N ASN A 90 -5.08 -4.76 -5.82
CA ASN A 90 -4.95 -4.37 -7.22
C ASN A 90 -6.13 -4.83 -8.08
N LEU A 91 -6.23 -4.26 -9.28
CA LEU A 91 -7.30 -4.52 -10.24
C LEU A 91 -7.44 -6.00 -10.63
N LYS A 92 -6.31 -6.73 -10.73
CA LYS A 92 -6.31 -8.15 -11.11
C LYS A 92 -6.95 -9.01 -10.02
N GLU A 93 -6.66 -8.73 -8.76
CA GLU A 93 -7.29 -9.41 -7.62
C GLU A 93 -8.80 -9.18 -7.59
N ILE A 94 -9.22 -7.95 -7.85
CA ILE A 94 -10.64 -7.58 -7.93
C ILE A 94 -11.33 -8.31 -9.09
N MET A 95 -10.72 -8.36 -10.27
CA MET A 95 -11.23 -9.11 -11.42
C MET A 95 -11.38 -10.62 -11.09
N ILE A 96 -10.36 -11.24 -10.49
CA ILE A 96 -10.42 -12.67 -10.11
C ILE A 96 -11.57 -12.90 -9.11
N LEU A 97 -11.72 -11.99 -8.14
CA LEU A 97 -12.78 -12.09 -7.15
C LEU A 97 -14.18 -11.94 -7.79
N ALA A 98 -14.35 -10.99 -8.70
CA ALA A 98 -15.59 -10.79 -9.45
C ALA A 98 -15.95 -12.03 -10.29
N LEU A 99 -14.98 -12.65 -10.95
CA LEU A 99 -15.19 -13.89 -11.70
C LEU A 99 -15.57 -15.05 -10.79
N ARG A 100 -14.94 -15.15 -9.61
CA ARG A 100 -15.27 -16.18 -8.61
C ARG A 100 -16.70 -15.98 -8.07
N ALA A 101 -17.13 -14.75 -7.87
CA ALA A 101 -18.48 -14.42 -7.38
C ALA A 101 -19.61 -14.94 -8.29
N ARG A 102 -19.33 -15.26 -9.57
CA ARG A 102 -20.31 -15.90 -10.48
C ARG A 102 -20.74 -17.29 -10.04
N VAL A 103 -19.88 -18.01 -9.33
CA VAL A 103 -20.07 -19.43 -9.00
C VAL A 103 -19.94 -19.72 -7.51
N ASP A 104 -19.44 -18.76 -6.72
CA ASP A 104 -19.24 -18.88 -5.28
C ASP A 104 -19.99 -17.76 -4.56
N GLU A 105 -21.07 -18.14 -3.87
CA GLU A 105 -21.91 -17.23 -3.08
C GLU A 105 -21.11 -16.51 -1.98
N ASN A 106 -20.07 -17.12 -1.42
CA ASN A 106 -19.24 -16.45 -0.39
C ASN A 106 -18.39 -15.34 -0.99
N ALA A 107 -17.92 -15.52 -2.23
CA ALA A 107 -17.20 -14.48 -2.96
C ALA A 107 -18.15 -13.34 -3.32
N MET A 108 -19.38 -13.65 -3.74
CA MET A 108 -20.41 -12.64 -3.98
C MET A 108 -20.77 -11.87 -2.71
N GLN A 109 -20.94 -12.56 -1.58
CA GLN A 109 -21.20 -11.94 -0.29
C GLN A 109 -20.06 -11.02 0.15
N SER A 110 -18.80 -11.42 -0.09
CA SER A 110 -17.63 -10.59 0.22
C SER A 110 -17.62 -9.31 -0.62
N LEU A 111 -17.99 -9.41 -1.90
CA LEU A 111 -18.14 -8.26 -2.79
C LEU A 111 -19.27 -7.34 -2.31
N ALA A 112 -20.44 -7.91 -1.98
CA ALA A 112 -21.60 -7.16 -1.51
C ALA A 112 -21.33 -6.44 -0.18
N MET A 113 -20.55 -7.04 0.72
CA MET A 113 -20.13 -6.36 1.96
C MET A 113 -19.22 -5.15 1.70
N ALA A 114 -18.43 -5.18 0.61
CA ALA A 114 -17.50 -4.09 0.29
C ALA A 114 -18.17 -2.92 -0.46
N VAL A 115 -19.13 -3.21 -1.34
CA VAL A 115 -19.72 -2.16 -2.23
C VAL A 115 -21.24 -2.04 -2.18
N GLY A 116 -21.93 -2.92 -1.46
CA GLY A 116 -23.38 -3.07 -1.51
C GLY A 116 -23.82 -4.06 -2.59
N GLU A 117 -25.02 -4.64 -2.41
CA GLU A 117 -25.54 -5.72 -3.26
C GLU A 117 -25.65 -5.33 -4.74
N GLU A 118 -26.26 -4.17 -5.03
CA GLU A 118 -26.46 -3.70 -6.41
C GLU A 118 -25.13 -3.47 -7.14
N ALA A 119 -24.20 -2.77 -6.49
CA ALA A 119 -22.89 -2.51 -7.08
C ALA A 119 -22.06 -3.79 -7.22
N ALA A 120 -22.21 -4.75 -6.31
CA ALA A 120 -21.54 -6.04 -6.42
C ALA A 120 -22.01 -6.83 -7.65
N VAL A 121 -23.31 -6.81 -7.95
CA VAL A 121 -23.84 -7.40 -9.18
C VAL A 121 -23.24 -6.71 -10.40
N GLY A 122 -23.25 -5.37 -10.43
CA GLY A 122 -22.69 -4.62 -11.56
C GLY A 122 -21.19 -4.87 -11.78
N VAL A 123 -20.39 -4.99 -10.71
CA VAL A 123 -18.96 -5.33 -10.79
C VAL A 123 -18.77 -6.76 -11.31
N MET A 124 -19.55 -7.71 -10.81
CA MET A 124 -19.50 -9.10 -11.25
C MET A 124 -19.87 -9.26 -12.73
N GLU A 125 -20.94 -8.59 -13.18
CA GLU A 125 -21.40 -8.61 -14.57
C GLU A 125 -20.38 -7.96 -15.51
N PHE A 126 -19.80 -6.81 -15.12
CA PHE A 126 -18.77 -6.11 -15.91
C PHE A 126 -17.61 -7.04 -16.31
N TRP A 127 -17.02 -7.73 -15.34
CA TRP A 127 -15.91 -8.66 -15.61
C TRP A 127 -16.38 -10.02 -16.18
N GLY A 128 -17.62 -10.41 -15.89
CA GLY A 128 -18.20 -11.69 -16.29
C GLY A 128 -18.58 -11.77 -17.76
N ASP A 129 -19.11 -10.69 -18.32
CA ASP A 129 -19.60 -10.62 -19.70
C ASP A 129 -18.48 -10.35 -20.70
N GLU A 130 -17.46 -9.58 -20.30
CA GLU A 130 -16.32 -9.22 -21.16
C GLU A 130 -15.41 -10.43 -21.49
N LEU A 131 -15.38 -11.46 -20.64
CA LEU A 131 -14.51 -12.64 -20.79
C LEU A 131 -15.16 -13.85 -21.49
N THR A 132 -16.43 -13.75 -21.89
CA THR A 132 -17.15 -14.81 -22.64
C THR A 132 -17.07 -14.69 -24.16
N ALA A 133 -16.43 -13.64 -24.70
CA ALA A 133 -16.43 -13.36 -26.14
C ALA A 133 -15.53 -14.28 -27.00
N ASP A 134 -14.77 -15.22 -26.44
CA ASP A 134 -13.79 -16.04 -27.18
C ASP A 134 -13.63 -17.48 -26.63
N MET A 135 -14.74 -18.18 -26.34
CA MET A 135 -14.75 -19.64 -26.13
C MET A 135 -15.74 -20.35 -27.04
#